data_AF-A0A956K9N7-F1
#
_entry.id   AF-A0A956K9N7-F1
#
_cell.length_a   1.000
_cell.length_b   1.000
_cell.length_c   1.000
_cell.angle_alpha   90.00
_cell.angle_beta   90.00
_cell.angle_gamma   90.00
#
_symmetry.space_group_name_H-M   'P 1'
#
loop_
_entity.id
_entity.type
_entity.pdbx_description
1 polymer ?
#
loop_
_entity_poly.entity_id
_entity_poly.type
_entity_poly.pdbx_seq_one_letter_code
_entity_poly.pdbx_strand_id
1 'polypeptide(L)'
;EPLSGGGRSSGLMSFLRIGDRAAGAIKSGGTTRRAAKMVVVDVDHPDIEQYIDWKVVEEQKVAALVTGSRICSENLNQIIRACHVTDADLEADERFDPRKNRPLRKAIKRARKAQVPENYVQRAIQLARQGAREIEFAEYTTGWDSDAYGTVSGQNSNNSVRVPDSFLHAVEEDGTWDLTRRVDGKVSRTMRARELWNKIAYSAWSCADPGLQFDTTINDWHTCPTSGRINASNPCSEYMFLDDTACNLASLNLMKFLAEPTEASMLGELDVEAIRHACRLWTIVLEVSVLMAQFPSAKIAELSYRYRTLGLGYANLGTYFMVRGVPYDSREAVAICGGITALMTGACY
;
A
#
# COMPACT_ATOMS: atom_id res chain seq x y z
N GLU A 1 20.53 7.17 -15.57
CA GLU A 1 21.02 8.39 -16.27
C GLU A 1 22.49 8.64 -15.91
N PRO A 2 23.33 9.20 -16.80
CA PRO A 2 24.74 9.50 -16.49
C PRO A 2 24.87 10.62 -15.44
N LEU A 3 25.88 10.53 -14.57
CA LEU A 3 26.16 11.53 -13.54
C LEU A 3 27.32 12.46 -13.94
N SER A 4 27.32 13.70 -13.44
CA SER A 4 28.35 14.70 -13.73
C SER A 4 29.77 14.28 -13.28
N GLY A 5 29.87 13.47 -12.23
CA GLY A 5 31.14 12.92 -11.73
C GLY A 5 31.56 11.57 -12.34
N GLY A 6 30.86 11.08 -13.36
CA GLY A 6 31.04 9.74 -13.93
C GLY A 6 30.12 8.68 -13.32
N GLY A 7 29.87 7.60 -14.06
CA GLY A 7 28.94 6.53 -13.67
C GLY A 7 27.48 6.80 -14.07
N ARG A 8 26.56 5.99 -13.51
CA ARG A 8 25.11 6.08 -13.75
C ARG A 8 24.36 6.17 -12.42
N SER A 9 23.31 6.97 -12.39
CA SER A 9 22.35 7.02 -11.29
C SER A 9 21.82 5.63 -10.97
N SER A 10 21.65 5.34 -9.67
CA SER A 10 21.03 4.11 -9.17
C SER A 10 19.55 3.96 -9.57
N GLY A 11 18.94 5.03 -10.09
CA GLY A 11 17.54 5.06 -10.49
C GLY A 11 16.59 5.33 -9.31
N LEU A 12 15.35 5.67 -9.63
CA LEU A 12 14.31 6.05 -8.67
C LEU A 12 14.08 4.95 -7.63
N MET A 13 14.02 3.70 -8.08
CA MET A 13 13.66 2.54 -7.25
C MET A 13 14.62 2.34 -6.07
N SER A 14 15.91 2.63 -6.21
CA SER A 14 16.86 2.52 -5.11
C SER A 14 16.54 3.51 -3.98
N PHE A 15 16.19 4.75 -4.32
CA PHE A 15 15.83 5.76 -3.32
C PHE A 15 14.48 5.46 -2.66
N LEU A 16 13.50 4.95 -3.42
CA LEU A 16 12.21 4.54 -2.87
C LEU A 16 12.36 3.41 -1.83
N ARG A 17 13.29 2.47 -2.06
CA ARG A 17 13.60 1.41 -1.07
C ARG A 17 14.23 1.96 0.20
N ILE A 18 15.09 2.99 0.10
CA ILE A 18 15.63 3.67 1.29
C ILE A 18 14.49 4.34 2.07
N GLY A 19 13.62 5.09 1.39
CA GLY A 19 12.49 5.75 2.02
C GLY A 19 11.49 4.78 2.66
N ASP A 20 11.25 3.63 2.02
CA ASP A 20 10.43 2.54 2.57
C ASP A 20 11.02 1.96 3.86
N ARG A 21 12.32 1.67 3.88
CA ARG A 21 13.00 1.18 5.10
C ARG A 21 12.99 2.21 6.22
N ALA A 22 13.19 3.49 5.89
CA ALA A 22 13.13 4.57 6.87
C ALA A 22 11.73 4.68 7.50
N ALA A 23 10.66 4.61 6.68
CA ALA A 23 9.28 4.63 7.18
C ALA A 23 8.97 3.42 8.07
N GLY A 24 9.44 2.23 7.72
CA GLY A 24 9.27 1.03 8.55
C GLY A 24 10.04 1.06 9.87
N ALA A 25 11.18 1.75 9.93
CA ALA A 25 12.03 1.86 11.11
C ALA A 25 11.52 2.87 12.14
N ILE A 26 10.78 3.90 11.70
CA ILE A 26 10.30 4.99 12.56
C ILE A 26 8.85 4.71 12.97
N LYS A 27 8.62 4.56 14.28
CA LYS A 27 7.28 4.45 14.88
C LYS A 27 6.93 5.75 15.61
N SER A 28 5.73 6.27 15.38
CA SER A 28 5.30 7.54 15.99
C SER A 28 4.62 7.31 17.34
N GLY A 29 5.12 7.96 18.40
CA GLY A 29 4.32 8.35 19.58
C GLY A 29 3.77 7.23 20.47
N GLY A 30 4.62 6.32 20.96
CA GLY A 30 4.29 5.41 22.08
C GLY A 30 3.20 4.35 21.83
N THR A 31 2.57 4.37 20.66
CA THR A 31 1.59 3.39 20.19
C THR A 31 2.08 2.74 18.90
N THR A 32 1.58 1.56 18.57
CA THR A 32 2.05 0.67 17.50
C THR A 32 1.86 1.17 16.06
N ARG A 33 1.55 2.47 15.86
CA ARG A 33 1.24 3.03 14.54
C ARG A 33 2.52 3.26 13.73
N ARG A 34 2.73 2.45 12.68
CA ARG A 34 3.83 2.59 11.72
C ARG A 34 3.64 3.89 10.91
N ALA A 35 4.73 4.52 10.48
CA ALA A 35 4.64 5.65 9.56
C ALA A 35 3.99 5.19 8.24
N ALA A 36 3.10 6.01 7.70
CA ALA A 36 2.47 5.81 6.40
C ALA A 36 2.88 6.94 5.47
N LYS A 37 3.30 6.62 4.24
CA LYS A 37 3.67 7.60 3.20
C LYS A 37 2.92 7.32 1.90
N MET A 38 2.61 8.37 1.16
CA MET A 38 2.24 8.25 -0.26
C MET A 38 3.50 8.40 -1.09
N VAL A 39 3.66 7.56 -2.12
CA VAL A 39 4.64 7.76 -3.18
C VAL A 39 3.87 7.93 -4.47
N VAL A 40 4.13 9.02 -5.19
CA VAL A 40 3.50 9.31 -6.48
C VAL A 40 4.59 9.42 -7.55
N VAL A 41 4.39 8.75 -8.68
CA VAL A 41 5.31 8.82 -9.83
C VAL A 41 4.53 9.15 -11.09
N ASP A 42 5.03 10.08 -11.88
CA ASP A 42 4.44 10.39 -13.19
C ASP A 42 4.50 9.19 -14.13
N VAL A 43 3.44 9.03 -14.92
CA VAL A 43 3.34 7.96 -15.91
C VAL A 43 4.39 8.03 -17.04
N ASP A 44 5.02 9.18 -17.26
CA ASP A 44 6.11 9.37 -18.23
C ASP A 44 7.52 9.19 -17.62
N HIS A 45 7.63 8.79 -16.34
CA HIS A 45 8.96 8.61 -15.73
C HIS A 45 9.70 7.41 -16.36
N PRO A 46 11.03 7.47 -16.62
CA PRO A 46 11.76 6.36 -17.25
C PRO A 46 11.73 5.04 -16.47
N ASP A 47 11.62 5.12 -15.14
CA ASP A 47 11.51 3.95 -14.25
C ASP A 47 10.05 3.52 -13.97
N ILE A 48 9.05 4.08 -14.67
CA ILE A 48 7.62 3.88 -14.35
C ILE A 48 7.21 2.41 -14.37
N GLU A 49 7.70 1.63 -15.33
CA GLU A 49 7.40 0.21 -15.44
C GLU A 49 7.85 -0.58 -14.20
N GLN A 50 9.06 -0.28 -13.70
CA GLN A 50 9.60 -0.93 -12.50
C GLN A 50 8.84 -0.50 -11.25
N TYR A 51 8.38 0.75 -11.22
CA TYR A 51 7.56 1.26 -10.13
C TYR A 51 6.19 0.56 -10.07
N ILE A 52 5.53 0.39 -11.22
CA ILE A 52 4.23 -0.31 -11.33
C ILE A 52 4.36 -1.78 -10.90
N ASP A 53 5.44 -2.46 -11.30
CA ASP A 53 5.66 -3.88 -10.96
C ASP A 53 6.16 -4.09 -9.53
N TRP A 54 6.56 -3.02 -8.83
CA TRP A 54 7.35 -3.14 -7.61
C TRP A 54 6.66 -4.01 -6.55
N LYS A 55 5.43 -3.65 -6.16
CA LYS A 55 4.71 -4.41 -5.12
C LYS A 55 4.33 -5.80 -5.59
N VAL A 56 3.94 -5.99 -6.86
CA VAL A 56 3.65 -7.32 -7.43
C VAL A 56 4.81 -8.28 -7.23
N VAL A 57 6.03 -7.84 -7.55
CA VAL A 57 7.25 -8.64 -7.38
C VAL A 57 7.54 -8.92 -5.90
N GLU A 58 7.27 -7.97 -5.01
CA GLU A 58 7.49 -8.15 -3.57
C GLU A 58 6.46 -9.10 -2.96
N GLU A 59 5.20 -9.08 -3.40
CA GLU A 59 4.18 -10.07 -3.01
C GLU A 59 4.55 -11.49 -3.44
N GLN A 60 5.09 -11.65 -4.66
CA GLN A 60 5.59 -12.94 -5.13
C GLN A 60 6.75 -13.46 -4.27
N LYS A 61 7.62 -12.57 -3.75
CA LYS A 61 8.67 -12.96 -2.80
C LYS A 61 8.09 -13.42 -1.48
N VAL A 62 7.08 -12.74 -0.94
CA VAL A 62 6.39 -13.18 0.29
C VAL A 62 5.80 -14.57 0.08
N ALA A 63 5.09 -14.81 -1.03
CA ALA A 63 4.55 -16.12 -1.36
C ALA A 63 5.62 -17.21 -1.43
N ALA A 64 6.79 -16.90 -2.03
CA ALA A 64 7.92 -17.82 -2.11
C ALA A 64 8.55 -18.09 -0.73
N LEU A 65 8.71 -17.08 0.13
CA LEU A 65 9.23 -17.22 1.49
C LEU A 65 8.30 -18.06 2.36
N VAL A 66 7.00 -17.80 2.32
CA VAL A 66 5.99 -18.57 3.08
C VAL A 66 5.96 -20.02 2.61
N THR A 67 5.93 -20.25 1.30
CA THR A 67 5.88 -21.61 0.75
C THR A 67 7.18 -22.36 1.03
N GLY A 68 8.32 -21.74 0.77
CA GLY A 68 9.64 -22.33 0.94
C GLY A 68 9.96 -22.63 2.41
N SER A 69 9.57 -21.76 3.34
CA SER A 69 9.82 -21.97 4.77
C SER A 69 9.08 -23.18 5.33
N ARG A 70 7.80 -23.34 4.96
CA ARG A 70 6.99 -24.52 5.32
C ARG A 70 7.56 -25.81 4.72
N ILE A 71 7.91 -25.79 3.43
CA ILE A 71 8.50 -26.94 2.75
C ILE A 71 9.82 -27.36 3.42
N CYS A 72 10.67 -26.39 3.77
CA CYS A 72 11.92 -26.66 4.46
C CYS A 72 11.67 -27.24 5.86
N SER A 73 10.85 -26.59 6.68
CA SER A 73 10.49 -27.06 8.03
C SER A 73 10.00 -28.51 8.01
N GLU A 74 9.04 -28.82 7.13
CA GLU A 74 8.45 -30.15 7.04
C GLU A 74 9.46 -31.22 6.61
N ASN A 75 10.21 -30.98 5.54
CA ASN A 75 11.13 -31.97 4.98
C ASN A 75 12.37 -32.18 5.85
N LEU A 76 12.90 -31.13 6.48
CA LEU A 76 14.05 -31.23 7.37
C LEU A 76 13.70 -32.00 8.64
N ASN A 77 12.52 -31.75 9.23
CA ASN A 77 12.04 -32.53 10.37
C ASN A 77 11.76 -33.99 10.01
N GLN A 78 11.29 -34.28 8.79
CA GLN A 78 11.18 -35.66 8.31
C GLN A 78 12.52 -36.36 8.15
N ILE A 79 13.57 -35.66 7.70
CA ILE A 79 14.93 -36.21 7.64
C ILE A 79 15.42 -36.56 9.04
N ILE A 80 15.26 -35.66 10.02
CA ILE A 80 15.68 -35.92 11.41
C ILE A 80 14.91 -37.11 12.00
N ARG A 81 13.58 -37.15 11.83
CA ARG A 81 12.78 -38.29 12.27
C ARG A 81 13.27 -39.58 11.62
N ALA A 82 13.54 -39.59 10.32
CA ALA A 82 14.04 -40.77 9.62
C ALA A 82 15.43 -41.24 10.08
N CYS A 83 16.28 -40.35 10.60
CA CYS A 83 17.53 -40.73 11.27
C CYS A 83 17.31 -41.45 12.60
N HIS A 84 16.16 -41.25 13.26
CA HIS A 84 15.83 -41.85 14.55
C HIS A 84 14.84 -43.02 14.46
N VAL A 85 14.27 -43.28 13.28
CA VAL A 85 13.51 -44.51 13.01
C VAL A 85 14.50 -45.66 12.92
N THR A 86 14.49 -46.53 13.93
CA THR A 86 15.30 -47.75 13.98
C THR A 86 14.52 -48.91 13.35
N ASP A 87 14.97 -49.39 12.19
CA ASP A 87 14.77 -50.80 11.84
C ASP A 87 15.65 -51.65 12.78
N ALA A 88 15.21 -52.86 13.15
CA ALA A 88 15.87 -53.71 14.14
C ALA A 88 17.32 -54.13 13.77
N ASP A 89 17.76 -53.84 12.54
CA ASP A 89 19.01 -54.31 11.93
C ASP A 89 20.06 -53.20 11.67
N LEU A 90 19.89 -51.98 12.21
CA LEU A 90 20.84 -50.86 12.00
C LEU A 90 21.72 -50.59 13.23
N GLU A 91 23.03 -50.54 13.03
CA GLU A 91 23.98 -50.09 14.06
C GLU A 91 23.87 -48.58 14.34
N ALA A 92 24.36 -48.13 15.50
CA ALA A 92 24.14 -46.78 16.02
C ALA A 92 24.54 -45.62 15.08
N ASP A 93 25.58 -45.78 14.26
CA ASP A 93 26.02 -44.77 13.28
C ASP A 93 25.43 -44.96 11.87
N GLU A 94 24.95 -46.17 11.55
CA GLU A 94 24.41 -46.50 10.23
C GLU A 94 23.07 -45.83 9.96
N ARG A 95 22.33 -45.48 11.02
CA ARG A 95 21.09 -44.70 10.93
C ARG A 95 21.26 -43.32 10.29
N PHE A 96 22.49 -42.79 10.23
CA PHE A 96 22.81 -41.52 9.57
C PHE A 96 23.38 -41.67 8.16
N ASP A 97 23.59 -42.90 7.68
CA ASP A 97 24.06 -43.16 6.32
C ASP A 97 22.85 -43.44 5.39
N PRO A 98 22.56 -42.56 4.42
CA PRO A 98 21.44 -42.76 3.50
C PRO A 98 21.61 -43.94 2.54
N ARG A 99 22.79 -44.57 2.46
CA ARG A 99 22.97 -45.81 1.70
C ARG A 99 22.40 -47.02 2.46
N LYS A 100 22.44 -46.98 3.79
CA LYS A 100 22.02 -48.06 4.70
C LYS A 100 20.61 -47.84 5.25
N ASN A 101 20.28 -46.63 5.69
CA ASN A 101 18.97 -46.28 6.21
C ASN A 101 17.98 -45.97 5.06
N ARG A 102 17.08 -46.92 4.77
CA ARG A 102 16.05 -46.79 3.72
C ARG A 102 15.06 -45.64 3.99
N PRO A 103 14.49 -45.48 5.20
CA PRO A 103 13.69 -44.31 5.57
C PRO A 103 14.40 -42.97 5.29
N LEU A 104 15.65 -42.83 5.73
CA LEU A 104 16.46 -41.61 5.52
C LEU A 104 16.67 -41.33 4.03
N ARG A 105 17.01 -42.35 3.25
CA ARG A 105 17.15 -42.22 1.80
C ARG A 105 15.86 -41.72 1.13
N LYS A 106 14.70 -42.20 1.59
CA LYS A 106 13.39 -41.79 1.10
C LYS A 106 13.10 -40.33 1.47
N ALA A 107 13.39 -39.93 2.71
CA ALA A 107 13.23 -38.55 3.17
C ALA A 107 14.13 -37.57 2.38
N ILE A 108 15.40 -37.92 2.14
CA ILE A 108 16.32 -37.11 1.33
C ILE A 108 15.82 -36.98 -0.12
N LYS A 109 15.36 -38.08 -0.73
CA LYS A 109 14.78 -38.03 -2.09
C LYS A 109 13.55 -37.12 -2.14
N ARG A 110 12.70 -37.15 -1.10
CA ARG A 110 11.54 -36.26 -0.99
C ARG A 110 11.98 -34.79 -0.86
N ALA A 111 12.91 -34.49 0.04
CA ALA A 111 13.44 -33.14 0.25
C ALA A 111 14.06 -32.56 -1.04
N ARG A 112 14.85 -33.35 -1.76
CA ARG A 112 15.42 -32.96 -3.06
C ARG A 112 14.34 -32.73 -4.12
N LYS A 113 13.32 -33.59 -4.18
CA LYS A 113 12.17 -33.40 -5.07
C LYS A 113 11.41 -32.11 -4.73
N ALA A 114 11.37 -31.74 -3.46
CA ALA A 114 10.77 -30.50 -2.96
C ALA A 114 11.72 -29.28 -3.03
N GLN A 115 12.88 -29.41 -3.68
CA GLN A 115 13.87 -28.35 -3.86
C GLN A 115 14.48 -27.79 -2.57
N VAL A 116 14.50 -28.58 -1.48
CA VAL A 116 15.23 -28.21 -0.27
C VAL A 116 16.73 -28.17 -0.58
N PRO A 117 17.45 -27.08 -0.24
CA PRO A 117 18.88 -26.98 -0.50
C PRO A 117 19.70 -28.08 0.17
N GLU A 118 20.66 -28.65 -0.57
CA GLU A 118 21.44 -29.81 -0.11
C GLU A 118 22.23 -29.53 1.19
N ASN A 119 22.72 -28.29 1.38
CA ASN A 119 23.40 -27.90 2.61
C ASN A 119 22.49 -28.03 3.85
N TYR A 120 21.20 -27.73 3.74
CA TYR A 120 20.24 -27.91 4.83
C TYR A 120 19.92 -29.38 5.09
N VAL A 121 19.82 -30.20 4.04
CA VAL A 121 19.68 -31.66 4.16
C VAL A 121 20.85 -32.25 4.96
N GLN A 122 22.09 -31.89 4.61
CA GLN A 122 23.27 -32.35 5.32
C GLN A 122 23.32 -31.85 6.77
N ARG A 123 22.95 -30.59 7.03
CA ARG A 123 22.83 -30.03 8.38
C ARG A 123 21.81 -30.77 9.23
N ALA A 124 20.65 -31.13 8.69
CA ALA A 124 19.64 -31.89 9.43
C ALA A 124 20.19 -33.27 9.87
N ILE A 125 20.91 -33.97 9.00
CA ILE A 125 21.55 -35.26 9.35
C ILE A 125 22.62 -35.07 10.42
N GLN A 126 23.46 -34.04 10.30
CA GLN A 126 24.50 -33.72 11.30
C GLN A 126 23.87 -33.40 12.66
N LEU A 127 22.80 -32.61 12.67
CA LEU A 127 22.08 -32.24 13.90
C LEU A 127 21.41 -33.47 14.54
N ALA A 128 20.82 -34.36 13.73
CA ALA A 128 20.30 -35.63 14.21
C ALA A 128 21.40 -36.52 14.82
N ARG A 129 22.61 -36.52 14.24
CA ARG A 129 23.78 -37.24 14.78
C ARG A 129 24.22 -36.72 16.14
N GLN A 130 24.02 -35.43 16.41
CA GLN A 130 24.25 -34.83 17.74
C GLN A 130 23.12 -35.14 18.74
N GLY A 131 22.07 -35.85 18.32
CA GLY A 131 20.98 -36.30 19.19
C GLY A 131 19.71 -35.46 19.08
N ALA A 132 19.65 -34.41 18.27
CA ALA A 132 18.44 -33.61 18.11
C ALA A 132 17.30 -34.45 17.47
N ARG A 133 16.07 -34.28 17.96
CA ARG A 133 14.87 -34.99 17.45
C ARG A 133 14.04 -34.16 16.49
N GLU A 134 14.32 -32.86 16.43
CA GLU A 134 13.69 -31.90 15.53
C GLU A 134 14.70 -30.81 15.17
N ILE A 135 14.37 -30.03 14.15
CA ILE A 135 15.08 -28.82 13.77
C ILE A 135 14.08 -27.69 13.70
N GLU A 136 14.37 -26.62 14.42
CA GLU A 136 13.61 -25.39 14.31
C GLU A 136 13.97 -24.70 12.98
N PHE A 137 12.94 -24.45 12.17
CA PHE A 137 13.05 -23.67 10.96
C PHE A 137 11.90 -22.66 10.97
N ALA A 138 12.20 -21.37 10.97
CA ALA A 138 11.17 -20.33 11.05
C ALA A 138 10.18 -20.47 9.88
N GLU A 139 8.90 -20.63 10.21
CA GLU A 139 7.81 -20.68 9.24
C GLU A 139 7.16 -19.30 9.14
N TYR A 140 7.05 -18.79 7.92
CA TYR A 140 6.40 -17.51 7.69
C TYR A 140 4.91 -17.69 7.32
N THR A 141 4.16 -16.59 7.41
CA THR A 141 2.74 -16.55 7.02
C THR A 141 2.47 -15.37 6.09
N THR A 142 1.30 -15.36 5.47
CA THR A 142 0.80 -14.21 4.69
C THR A 142 0.09 -13.18 5.58
N GLY A 143 0.25 -13.25 6.91
CA GLY A 143 -0.23 -12.21 7.81
C GLY A 143 0.58 -10.93 7.62
N TRP A 144 -0.09 -9.77 7.64
CA TRP A 144 0.53 -8.44 7.45
C TRP A 144 1.57 -8.07 8.53
N ASP A 145 1.56 -8.78 9.65
CA ASP A 145 2.51 -8.69 10.77
C ASP A 145 3.61 -9.76 10.71
N SER A 146 3.59 -10.66 9.72
CA SER A 146 4.62 -11.68 9.54
C SER A 146 5.96 -11.06 9.14
N ASP A 147 7.05 -11.63 9.66
CA ASP A 147 8.42 -11.26 9.29
C ASP A 147 8.67 -11.33 7.77
N ALA A 148 7.93 -12.17 7.03
CA ALA A 148 8.03 -12.19 5.56
C ALA A 148 7.77 -10.80 4.96
N TYR A 149 6.69 -10.11 5.37
CA TYR A 149 6.41 -8.74 4.93
C TYR A 149 7.44 -7.73 5.44
N GLY A 150 8.03 -7.97 6.62
CA GLY A 150 9.12 -7.14 7.16
C GLY A 150 10.43 -7.20 6.35
N THR A 151 10.63 -8.28 5.59
CA THR A 151 11.86 -8.47 4.78
C THR A 151 11.76 -7.94 3.36
N VAL A 152 10.57 -7.81 2.81
CA VAL A 152 10.33 -7.25 1.47
C VAL A 152 10.22 -5.72 1.50
N SER A 153 10.24 -5.09 0.33
CA SER A 153 10.18 -3.62 0.20
C SER A 153 8.84 -3.13 -0.33
N GLY A 154 8.58 -1.83 -0.19
CA GLY A 154 7.39 -1.16 -0.71
C GLY A 154 6.15 -1.31 0.16
N GLN A 155 6.27 -1.93 1.34
CA GLN A 155 5.14 -2.23 2.23
C GLN A 155 4.77 -1.07 3.15
N ASN A 156 5.64 -0.07 3.30
CA ASN A 156 5.39 1.09 4.17
C ASN A 156 4.93 2.32 3.38
N SER A 157 4.43 2.13 2.15
CA SER A 157 3.81 3.19 1.36
C SER A 157 2.60 2.75 0.58
N ASN A 158 1.68 3.69 0.38
CA ASN A 158 0.70 3.63 -0.70
C ASN A 158 1.37 4.19 -1.96
N ASN A 159 1.22 3.49 -3.08
CA ASN A 159 1.85 3.87 -4.34
C ASN A 159 0.77 4.31 -5.33
N SER A 160 0.97 5.44 -6.00
CA SER A 160 0.06 5.93 -7.04
C SER A 160 0.84 6.35 -8.29
N VAL A 161 0.25 6.12 -9.46
CA VAL A 161 0.73 6.69 -10.72
C VAL A 161 -0.06 7.95 -11.01
N ARG A 162 0.66 9.03 -11.32
CA ARG A 162 0.08 10.30 -11.73
C ARG A 162 -0.10 10.32 -13.25
N VAL A 163 -1.34 10.47 -13.69
CA VAL A 163 -1.74 10.39 -15.09
C VAL A 163 -2.38 11.70 -15.55
N PRO A 164 -1.86 12.36 -16.60
CA PRO A 164 -2.53 13.50 -17.22
C PRO A 164 -3.60 13.01 -18.23
N ASP A 165 -4.54 13.89 -18.58
CA ASP A 165 -5.57 13.60 -19.59
C ASP A 165 -4.97 13.19 -20.94
N SER A 166 -3.83 13.79 -21.31
CA SER A 166 -3.11 13.45 -22.55
C SER A 166 -2.66 12.00 -22.60
N PHE A 167 -2.34 11.38 -21.46
CA PHE A 167 -2.03 9.95 -21.40
C PHE A 167 -3.28 9.11 -21.62
N LEU A 168 -4.40 9.47 -20.99
CA LEU A 168 -5.66 8.75 -21.15
C LEU A 168 -6.17 8.82 -22.60
N HIS A 169 -6.08 9.98 -23.25
CA HIS A 169 -6.36 10.10 -24.68
C HIS A 169 -5.44 9.22 -25.53
N ALA A 170 -4.14 9.19 -25.24
CA ALA A 170 -3.22 8.28 -25.94
C ALA A 170 -3.58 6.80 -25.72
N VAL A 171 -4.14 6.42 -24.56
CA VAL A 171 -4.66 5.06 -24.32
C VAL A 171 -5.90 4.80 -25.17
N GLU A 172 -6.88 5.71 -25.17
CA GLU A 172 -8.14 5.59 -25.92
C GLU A 172 -7.89 5.46 -27.42
N GLU A 173 -7.06 6.35 -27.96
CA GLU A 173 -6.70 6.44 -29.39
C GLU A 173 -5.68 5.38 -29.83
N ASP A 174 -5.25 4.51 -28.91
CA ASP A 174 -4.25 3.48 -29.19
C ASP A 174 -2.96 4.08 -29.75
N GLY A 175 -2.51 5.17 -29.12
CA GLY A 175 -1.33 5.96 -29.46
C GLY A 175 -0.05 5.51 -28.73
N THR A 176 0.98 6.34 -28.84
CA THR A 176 2.27 6.15 -28.18
C THR A 176 2.45 7.10 -27.00
N TRP A 177 3.30 6.70 -26.06
CA TRP A 177 3.68 7.48 -24.89
C TRP A 177 5.19 7.53 -24.74
N ASP A 178 5.73 8.72 -24.51
CA ASP A 178 7.16 8.96 -24.35
C ASP A 178 7.53 9.00 -22.87
N LEU A 179 8.56 8.24 -22.50
CA LEU A 179 9.15 8.29 -21.17
C LEU A 179 10.28 9.33 -21.15
N THR A 180 10.17 10.35 -20.31
CA THR A 180 11.00 11.55 -20.37
C THR A 180 12.00 11.63 -19.21
N ARG A 181 13.27 11.85 -19.53
CA ARG A 181 14.33 12.02 -18.52
C ARG A 181 14.15 13.29 -17.70
N ARG A 182 14.38 13.20 -16.39
CA ARG A 182 14.18 14.34 -15.46
C ARG A 182 15.34 15.32 -15.45
N VAL A 183 16.52 14.94 -15.95
CA VAL A 183 17.71 15.81 -15.97
C VAL A 183 17.75 16.72 -17.19
N ASP A 184 17.45 16.20 -18.39
CA ASP A 184 17.60 16.93 -19.65
C ASP A 184 16.32 17.03 -20.49
N GLY A 185 15.21 16.47 -20.00
CA GLY A 185 13.91 16.52 -20.69
C GLY A 185 13.84 15.72 -21.97
N LYS A 186 14.85 14.89 -22.29
CA LYS A 186 14.85 14.11 -23.54
C LYS A 186 14.06 12.81 -23.37
N VAL A 187 13.42 12.39 -24.46
CA VAL A 187 12.77 11.09 -24.54
C VAL A 187 13.82 9.99 -24.35
N SER A 188 13.59 9.13 -23.37
CA SER A 188 14.40 7.94 -23.08
C SER A 188 13.92 6.73 -23.88
N ARG A 189 12.60 6.56 -24.00
CA ARG A 189 11.94 5.46 -24.70
C ARG A 189 10.50 5.85 -25.03
N THR A 190 10.04 5.45 -26.21
CA THR A 190 8.63 5.53 -26.62
C THR A 190 8.01 4.14 -26.51
N MET A 191 6.75 4.06 -26.08
CA MET A 191 5.99 2.81 -25.97
C MET A 191 4.52 3.00 -26.31
N ARG A 192 3.75 1.91 -26.37
CA ARG A 192 2.30 1.98 -26.56
C ARG A 192 1.63 2.38 -25.25
N ALA A 193 0.78 3.40 -25.28
CA ALA A 193 0.11 3.88 -24.06
C ALA A 193 -0.77 2.77 -23.44
N ARG A 194 -1.46 1.97 -24.28
CA ARG A 194 -2.28 0.83 -23.83
C ARG A 194 -1.48 -0.27 -23.12
N GLU A 195 -0.24 -0.52 -23.53
CA GLU A 195 0.61 -1.52 -22.85
C GLU A 195 0.92 -1.07 -21.43
N LEU A 196 1.26 0.20 -21.24
CA LEU A 196 1.51 0.77 -19.93
C LEU A 196 0.24 0.81 -19.07
N TRP A 197 -0.90 1.16 -19.65
CA TRP A 197 -2.19 1.13 -18.95
C TRP A 197 -2.59 -0.28 -18.49
N ASN A 198 -2.45 -1.29 -19.36
CA ASN A 198 -2.72 -2.68 -19.02
C ASN A 198 -1.80 -3.17 -17.88
N LYS A 199 -0.55 -2.69 -17.86
CA LYS A 199 0.40 -2.98 -16.79
C LYS A 199 -0.06 -2.40 -15.44
N ILE A 200 -0.52 -1.14 -15.43
CA ILE A 200 -1.12 -0.51 -14.24
C ILE A 200 -2.32 -1.33 -13.75
N ALA A 201 -3.25 -1.66 -14.66
CA ALA A 201 -4.45 -2.42 -14.32
C ALA A 201 -4.13 -3.83 -13.78
N TYR A 202 -3.16 -4.52 -14.39
CA TYR A 202 -2.72 -5.83 -13.93
C TYR A 202 -2.08 -5.77 -12.55
N SER A 203 -1.22 -4.79 -12.28
CA SER A 203 -0.62 -4.62 -10.95
C SER A 203 -1.69 -4.31 -9.90
N ALA A 204 -2.61 -3.39 -10.19
CA ALA A 204 -3.71 -3.05 -9.29
C ALA A 204 -4.60 -4.28 -8.99
N TRP A 205 -4.88 -5.13 -9.98
CA TRP A 205 -5.56 -6.40 -9.75
C TRP A 205 -4.73 -7.37 -8.90
N SER A 206 -3.42 -7.45 -9.13
CA SER A 206 -2.55 -8.43 -8.49
C SER A 206 -2.22 -8.09 -7.04
N CYS A 207 -2.12 -6.81 -6.68
CA CYS A 207 -1.68 -6.40 -5.33
C CYS A 207 -2.34 -5.12 -4.79
N ALA A 208 -3.41 -4.62 -5.42
CA ALA A 208 -4.11 -3.38 -5.06
C ALA A 208 -3.30 -2.07 -5.23
N ASP A 209 -2.12 -2.14 -5.84
CA ASP A 209 -1.27 -0.99 -6.15
C ASP A 209 -0.71 -1.09 -7.60
N PRO A 210 -0.38 0.03 -8.25
CA PRO A 210 -0.55 1.40 -7.76
C PRO A 210 -1.99 1.91 -7.94
N GLY A 211 -2.39 2.87 -7.10
CA GLY A 211 -3.55 3.72 -7.35
C GLY A 211 -3.30 4.73 -8.47
N LEU A 212 -4.28 5.59 -8.74
CA LEU A 212 -4.20 6.64 -9.76
C LEU A 212 -4.38 8.03 -9.14
N GLN A 213 -3.62 8.99 -9.65
CA GLN A 213 -3.86 10.42 -9.42
C GLN A 213 -4.05 11.12 -10.77
N PHE A 214 -5.25 11.66 -11.00
CA PHE A 214 -5.61 12.35 -12.24
C PHE A 214 -5.07 13.78 -12.20
N ASP A 215 -3.88 13.94 -12.78
CA ASP A 215 -3.05 15.12 -12.66
C ASP A 215 -3.72 16.39 -13.16
N THR A 216 -4.32 16.31 -14.35
CA THR A 216 -5.02 17.42 -15.00
C THR A 216 -6.22 17.84 -14.15
N THR A 217 -7.12 16.91 -13.84
CA THR A 217 -8.30 17.17 -12.97
C THR A 217 -7.91 17.77 -11.62
N ILE A 218 -6.87 17.26 -10.96
CA ILE A 218 -6.41 17.79 -9.66
C ILE A 218 -6.01 19.26 -9.78
N ASN A 219 -5.28 19.62 -10.83
CA ASN A 219 -4.78 21.00 -11.00
C ASN A 219 -5.83 21.94 -11.61
N ASP A 220 -6.77 21.45 -12.42
CA ASP A 220 -7.91 22.23 -12.94
C ASP A 220 -8.82 22.72 -11.82
N TRP A 221 -8.97 21.93 -10.76
CA TRP A 221 -9.73 22.28 -9.56
C TRP A 221 -8.86 22.91 -8.44
N HIS A 222 -7.60 23.24 -8.72
CA HIS A 222 -6.75 23.85 -7.72
C HIS A 222 -7.26 25.25 -7.38
N THR A 223 -7.55 25.48 -6.11
CA THR A 223 -8.03 26.77 -5.59
C THR A 223 -6.94 27.83 -5.43
N CYS A 224 -5.65 27.48 -5.59
CA CYS A 224 -4.50 28.38 -5.39
C CYS A 224 -3.41 28.24 -6.46
N PRO A 225 -3.73 28.19 -7.77
CA PRO A 225 -2.78 27.77 -8.82
C PRO A 225 -1.58 28.73 -8.97
N THR A 226 -1.72 29.99 -8.57
CA THR A 226 -0.63 30.97 -8.58
C THR A 226 0.44 30.69 -7.53
N SER A 227 0.10 29.90 -6.49
CA SER A 227 1.00 29.57 -5.38
C SER A 227 1.88 28.37 -5.64
N GLY A 228 1.62 27.65 -6.72
CA GLY A 228 2.34 26.43 -7.08
C GLY A 228 1.39 25.39 -7.63
N ARG A 229 1.98 24.27 -8.02
CA ARG A 229 1.27 23.11 -8.55
C ARG A 229 1.04 22.11 -7.43
N ILE A 230 -0.07 21.38 -7.50
CA ILE A 230 -0.27 20.19 -6.64
C ILE A 230 0.53 19.04 -7.24
N ASN A 231 1.50 18.53 -6.47
CA ASN A 231 2.38 17.44 -6.93
C ASN A 231 2.00 16.09 -6.33
N ALA A 232 1.38 16.03 -5.16
CA ALA A 232 1.01 14.76 -4.56
C ALA A 232 -0.17 14.95 -3.60
N SER A 233 -0.70 13.82 -3.14
CA SER A 233 -1.63 13.76 -2.02
C SER A 233 -0.95 13.23 -0.77
N ASN A 234 -1.63 13.38 0.36
CA ASN A 234 -1.36 12.63 1.58
C ASN A 234 -1.56 11.09 1.41
N PRO A 235 -1.21 10.26 2.42
CA PRO A 235 -1.29 8.80 2.36
C PRO A 235 -2.64 8.20 1.93
N CYS A 236 -3.76 8.87 2.18
CA CYS A 236 -5.09 8.34 1.88
C CYS A 236 -5.74 8.95 0.63
N SER A 237 -5.01 9.77 -0.13
CA SER A 237 -5.44 10.37 -1.41
C SER A 237 -6.59 11.38 -1.34
N GLU A 238 -6.95 11.89 -0.16
CA GLU A 238 -8.07 12.83 0.05
C GLU A 238 -7.65 14.30 0.16
N TYR A 239 -6.37 14.58 0.47
CA TYR A 239 -5.84 15.93 0.62
C TYR A 239 -4.90 16.32 -0.52
N MET A 240 -5.44 17.11 -1.44
CA MET A 240 -4.76 17.62 -2.64
C MET A 240 -4.42 19.11 -2.46
N PHE A 241 -3.18 19.42 -2.09
CA PHE A 241 -2.74 20.79 -1.91
C PHE A 241 -1.23 20.94 -2.11
N LEU A 242 -0.73 22.16 -1.92
CA LEU A 242 0.68 22.52 -2.12
C LEU A 242 1.63 21.69 -1.25
N ASP A 243 2.85 21.50 -1.75
CA ASP A 243 3.91 20.82 -1.01
C ASP A 243 4.21 21.51 0.33
N ASP A 244 4.67 20.72 1.31
CA ASP A 244 4.98 21.19 2.66
C ASP A 244 3.80 21.90 3.36
N THR A 245 2.57 21.41 3.16
CA THR A 245 1.37 21.84 3.89
C THR A 245 0.76 20.70 4.69
N ALA A 246 -0.01 21.04 5.72
CA ALA A 246 -0.74 20.09 6.54
C ALA A 246 -2.25 20.37 6.51
N CYS A 247 -3.04 19.33 6.77
CA CYS A 247 -4.49 19.43 6.85
C CYS A 247 -4.99 18.87 8.18
N ASN A 248 -5.92 19.58 8.79
CA ASN A 248 -6.65 19.09 9.95
C ASN A 248 -7.99 18.52 9.48
N LEU A 249 -8.32 17.32 9.94
CA LEU A 249 -9.43 16.54 9.45
C LEU A 249 -10.49 16.31 10.53
N ALA A 250 -11.76 16.39 10.15
CA ALA A 250 -12.89 15.95 10.96
C ALA A 250 -13.94 15.26 10.07
N SER A 251 -14.79 14.43 10.66
CA SER A 251 -15.86 13.76 9.92
C SER A 251 -17.18 13.83 10.68
N LEU A 252 -18.22 14.31 10.01
CA LEU A 252 -19.59 14.27 10.53
C LEU A 252 -20.14 12.84 10.43
N ASN A 253 -20.57 12.28 11.55
CA ASN A 253 -21.28 11.00 11.55
C ASN A 253 -22.73 11.22 11.07
N LEU A 254 -23.05 10.82 9.83
CA LEU A 254 -24.36 11.06 9.22
C LEU A 254 -25.52 10.45 10.01
N MET A 255 -25.29 9.39 10.78
CA MET A 255 -26.31 8.78 11.64
C MET A 255 -26.80 9.70 12.77
N LYS A 256 -26.05 10.75 13.13
CA LYS A 256 -26.47 11.75 14.12
C LYS A 256 -27.39 12.83 13.56
N PHE A 257 -27.56 12.85 12.25
CA PHE A 257 -28.40 13.80 11.53
C PHE A 257 -29.59 13.13 10.87
N LEU A 258 -29.92 11.90 11.26
CA LEU A 258 -31.18 11.27 10.87
C LEU A 258 -32.27 11.80 11.79
N ALA A 259 -33.20 12.58 11.22
CA ALA A 259 -34.37 13.08 11.91
C ALA A 259 -35.28 11.94 12.36
N GLU A 260 -36.08 12.18 13.39
CA GLU A 260 -37.03 11.19 13.88
C GLU A 260 -38.06 10.85 12.78
N PRO A 261 -38.45 9.57 12.66
CA PRO A 261 -39.53 9.18 11.76
C PRO A 261 -40.81 9.96 12.03
N THR A 262 -41.49 10.37 10.97
CA THR A 262 -42.80 11.02 11.03
C THR A 262 -43.82 10.21 10.23
N GLU A 263 -45.12 10.50 10.39
CA GLU A 263 -46.16 9.88 9.55
C GLU A 263 -45.91 10.09 8.04
N ALA A 264 -45.26 11.20 7.67
CA ALA A 264 -44.88 11.52 6.29
C ALA A 264 -43.57 10.84 5.84
N SER A 265 -42.68 10.52 6.78
CA SER A 265 -41.38 9.87 6.51
C SER A 265 -41.09 8.81 7.58
N MET A 266 -41.57 7.60 7.32
CA MET A 266 -41.49 6.46 8.24
C MET A 266 -40.06 5.99 8.55
N LEU A 267 -39.06 6.45 7.78
CA LEU A 267 -37.64 6.09 7.94
C LEU A 267 -36.76 7.26 8.37
N GLY A 268 -37.35 8.44 8.63
CA GLY A 268 -36.63 9.66 8.99
C GLY A 268 -35.89 10.30 7.82
N GLU A 269 -35.84 11.63 7.77
CA GLU A 269 -35.07 12.37 6.76
C GLU A 269 -33.74 12.88 7.30
N LEU A 270 -32.88 13.37 6.42
CA LEU A 270 -31.64 14.01 6.83
C LEU A 270 -31.96 15.41 7.38
N ASP A 271 -31.54 15.71 8.60
CA ASP A 271 -31.68 17.03 9.20
C ASP A 271 -30.65 18.00 8.59
N VAL A 272 -31.09 18.68 7.54
CA VAL A 272 -30.30 19.64 6.77
C VAL A 272 -29.81 20.80 7.65
N GLU A 273 -30.66 21.35 8.51
CA GLU A 273 -30.29 22.51 9.33
C GLU A 273 -29.28 22.13 10.43
N ALA A 274 -29.43 20.95 11.03
CA ALA A 274 -28.43 20.43 11.95
C ALA A 274 -27.08 20.19 11.27
N ILE A 275 -27.05 19.67 10.03
CA ILE A 275 -25.79 19.51 9.27
C ILE A 275 -25.15 20.86 8.97
N ARG A 276 -25.92 21.86 8.51
CA ARG A 276 -25.40 23.20 8.24
C ARG A 276 -24.82 23.84 9.50
N HIS A 277 -25.52 23.71 10.63
CA HIS A 277 -25.04 24.19 11.91
C HIS A 277 -23.73 23.50 12.32
N ALA A 278 -23.68 22.16 12.20
CA ALA A 278 -22.48 21.39 12.50
C ALA A 278 -21.31 21.77 11.58
N CYS A 279 -21.53 21.98 10.28
CA CYS A 279 -20.49 22.42 9.35
C CYS A 279 -19.86 23.74 9.79
N ARG A 280 -20.67 24.75 10.14
CA ARG A 280 -20.17 26.04 10.62
C ARG A 280 -19.34 25.91 11.89
N LEU A 281 -19.83 25.14 12.86
CA LEU A 281 -19.10 24.91 14.11
C LEU A 281 -17.77 24.18 13.86
N TRP A 282 -17.79 23.12 13.05
CA TRP A 282 -16.58 22.35 12.76
C TRP A 282 -15.58 23.11 11.91
N THR A 283 -16.01 24.00 11.01
CA THR A 283 -15.10 24.92 10.31
C THR A 283 -14.33 25.79 11.31
N ILE A 284 -14.99 26.36 12.32
CA ILE A 284 -14.33 27.15 13.37
C ILE A 284 -13.37 26.28 14.18
N VAL A 285 -13.80 25.07 14.59
CA VAL A 285 -12.94 24.15 15.35
C VAL A 285 -11.69 23.76 14.55
N LEU A 286 -11.85 23.45 13.26
CA LEU A 286 -10.73 23.10 12.39
C LEU A 286 -9.81 24.30 12.18
N GLU A 287 -10.34 25.51 12.02
CA GLU A 287 -9.53 26.74 11.95
C GLU A 287 -8.66 26.90 13.20
N VAL A 288 -9.25 26.77 14.39
CA VAL A 288 -8.54 26.95 15.67
C VAL A 288 -7.46 25.88 15.81
N SER A 289 -7.74 24.66 15.38
CA SER A 289 -6.78 23.57 15.44
C SER A 289 -5.53 23.83 14.59
N VAL A 290 -5.63 24.60 13.49
CA VAL A 290 -4.45 25.00 12.68
C VAL A 290 -3.52 25.90 13.50
N LEU A 291 -4.07 26.82 14.29
CA LEU A 291 -3.29 27.73 15.15
C LEU A 291 -2.62 27.01 16.33
N MET A 292 -3.23 25.93 16.81
CA MET A 292 -2.71 25.15 17.94
C MET A 292 -1.72 24.06 17.53
N ALA A 293 -1.66 23.70 16.26
CA ALA A 293 -0.85 22.60 15.76
C ALA A 293 0.66 22.88 15.91
N GLN A 294 1.42 21.83 16.24
CA GLN A 294 2.88 21.86 16.23
C GLN A 294 3.38 21.11 14.98
N PHE A 295 4.30 21.74 14.25
CA PHE A 295 4.79 21.21 12.97
C PHE A 295 6.27 20.83 13.06
N PRO A 296 6.68 19.76 12.35
CA PRO A 296 8.05 19.25 12.42
C PRO A 296 9.07 20.11 11.66
N SER A 297 8.62 21.06 10.83
CA SER A 297 9.50 21.98 10.09
C SER A 297 8.91 23.39 10.04
N ALA A 298 9.78 24.39 10.00
CA ALA A 298 9.39 25.79 9.90
C ALA A 298 8.59 26.08 8.61
N LYS A 299 8.95 25.44 7.50
CA LYS A 299 8.25 25.59 6.22
C LYS A 299 6.81 25.07 6.29
N ILE A 300 6.61 23.89 6.90
CA ILE A 300 5.25 23.35 7.10
C ILE A 300 4.43 24.25 8.01
N ALA A 301 5.03 24.78 9.08
CA ALA A 301 4.36 25.73 9.96
C ALA A 301 3.92 26.99 9.22
N GLU A 302 4.80 27.60 8.43
CA GLU A 302 4.51 28.81 7.68
C GLU A 302 3.39 28.57 6.66
N LEU A 303 3.54 27.56 5.78
CA LEU A 303 2.57 27.34 4.71
C LEU A 303 1.20 26.90 5.26
N SER A 304 1.18 26.08 6.32
CA SER A 304 -0.07 25.68 6.97
C SER A 304 -0.78 26.89 7.63
N TYR A 305 -0.01 27.82 8.21
CA TYR A 305 -0.56 29.07 8.75
C TYR A 305 -1.09 30.00 7.65
N ARG A 306 -0.40 30.09 6.51
CA ARG A 306 -0.77 30.98 5.39
C ARG A 306 -2.00 30.48 4.64
N TYR A 307 -2.09 29.19 4.37
CA TYR A 307 -3.16 28.61 3.54
C TYR A 307 -4.32 28.04 4.34
N ARG A 308 -4.11 27.66 5.61
CA ARG A 308 -5.16 27.29 6.56
C ARG A 308 -6.13 26.23 6.02
N THR A 309 -5.60 25.22 5.36
CA THR A 309 -6.35 24.14 4.73
C THR A 309 -7.11 23.30 5.75
N LEU A 310 -8.41 23.09 5.49
CA LEU A 310 -9.33 22.36 6.35
C LEU A 310 -9.92 21.18 5.58
N GLY A 311 -10.11 20.04 6.24
CA GLY A 311 -10.76 18.87 5.65
C GLY A 311 -11.93 18.39 6.51
N LEU A 312 -13.12 18.93 6.26
CA LEU A 312 -14.36 18.42 6.84
C LEU A 312 -15.02 17.43 5.87
N GLY A 313 -15.13 16.17 6.29
CA GLY A 313 -15.83 15.13 5.56
C GLY A 313 -17.03 14.56 6.32
N TYR A 314 -17.54 13.43 5.85
CA TYR A 314 -18.61 12.68 6.49
C TYR A 314 -18.28 11.19 6.58
N ALA A 315 -18.88 10.51 7.56
CA ALA A 315 -18.74 9.09 7.81
C ALA A 315 -20.13 8.42 7.90
N ASN A 316 -20.15 7.09 7.78
CA ASN A 316 -21.35 6.25 7.88
C ASN A 316 -22.42 6.48 6.80
N LEU A 317 -22.03 6.93 5.60
CA LEU A 317 -22.94 7.06 4.46
C LEU A 317 -23.63 5.73 4.10
N GLY A 318 -22.87 4.63 4.11
CA GLY A 318 -23.43 3.29 3.86
C GLY A 318 -24.47 2.87 4.91
N THR A 319 -24.18 3.10 6.19
CA THR A 319 -25.13 2.81 7.28
C THR A 319 -26.40 3.66 7.15
N TYR A 320 -26.25 4.95 6.81
CA TYR A 320 -27.37 5.84 6.55
C TYR A 320 -28.29 5.28 5.44
N PHE A 321 -27.72 4.83 4.32
CA PHE A 321 -28.49 4.20 3.25
C PHE A 321 -29.15 2.89 3.67
N MET A 322 -28.45 2.03 4.43
CA MET A 322 -29.02 0.78 4.94
C MET A 322 -30.25 1.00 5.83
N VAL A 323 -30.17 1.96 6.76
CA VAL A 323 -31.30 2.30 7.65
C VAL A 323 -32.47 2.88 6.86
N ARG A 324 -32.18 3.63 5.80
CA ARG A 324 -33.18 4.22 4.90
C ARG A 324 -33.72 3.27 3.85
N GLY A 325 -33.24 2.03 3.79
CA GLY A 325 -33.63 1.07 2.75
C GLY A 325 -33.23 1.50 1.33
N VAL A 326 -32.25 2.40 1.20
CA VAL A 326 -31.77 2.90 -0.10
C VAL A 326 -30.61 2.02 -0.56
N PRO A 327 -30.69 1.37 -1.73
CA PRO A 327 -29.56 0.61 -2.27
C PRO A 327 -28.38 1.54 -2.57
N TYR A 328 -27.17 1.16 -2.15
CA TYR A 328 -25.96 1.99 -2.33
C TYR A 328 -25.68 2.29 -3.81
N ASP A 329 -25.85 1.31 -4.69
CA ASP A 329 -25.74 1.45 -6.15
C ASP A 329 -27.09 1.85 -6.77
N SER A 330 -27.62 3.00 -6.34
CA SER A 330 -28.87 3.55 -6.90
C SER A 330 -28.73 5.03 -7.26
N ARG A 331 -29.53 5.48 -8.22
CA ARG A 331 -29.61 6.90 -8.57
C ARG A 331 -30.02 7.77 -7.38
N GLU A 332 -30.85 7.23 -6.49
CA GLU A 332 -31.26 7.89 -5.25
C GLU A 332 -30.06 8.09 -4.31
N ALA A 333 -29.26 7.05 -4.06
CA ALA A 333 -28.04 7.16 -3.24
C ALA A 333 -27.05 8.18 -3.81
N VAL A 334 -26.84 8.21 -5.13
CA VAL A 334 -25.99 9.20 -5.80
C VAL A 334 -26.53 10.61 -5.60
N ALA A 335 -27.83 10.83 -5.78
CA ALA A 335 -28.46 12.13 -5.58
C ALA A 335 -28.34 12.61 -4.12
N ILE A 336 -28.57 11.72 -3.15
CA ILE A 336 -28.43 12.06 -1.73
C ILE A 336 -26.97 12.39 -1.39
N CYS A 337 -26.01 11.56 -1.82
CA CYS A 337 -24.58 11.80 -1.59
C CYS A 337 -24.12 13.15 -2.19
N GLY A 338 -24.54 13.44 -3.42
CA GLY A 338 -24.28 14.72 -4.07
C GLY A 338 -24.90 15.89 -3.33
N GLY A 339 -26.15 15.76 -2.86
CA GLY A 339 -26.84 16.77 -2.06
C GLY A 339 -26.15 17.06 -0.73
N ILE A 340 -25.74 16.02 0.01
CA ILE A 340 -24.98 16.15 1.26
C ILE A 340 -23.65 16.87 1.00
N THR A 341 -22.91 16.43 0.00
CA THR A 341 -21.60 17.01 -0.34
C THR A 341 -21.75 18.48 -0.72
N ALA A 342 -22.70 18.83 -1.61
CA ALA A 342 -22.94 20.20 -2.01
C ALA A 342 -23.39 21.10 -0.84
N LEU A 343 -24.25 20.58 0.05
CA LEU A 343 -24.68 21.28 1.25
C LEU A 343 -23.50 21.60 2.17
N MET A 344 -22.65 20.61 2.43
CA MET A 344 -21.49 20.77 3.29
C MET A 344 -20.49 21.75 2.69
N THR A 345 -20.19 21.62 1.39
CA THR A 345 -19.35 22.58 0.67
C THR A 345 -19.91 23.99 0.80
N GLY A 346 -21.17 24.23 0.46
CA GLY A 346 -21.77 25.56 0.53
C GLY A 346 -21.96 26.13 1.95
N ALA A 347 -21.93 25.29 2.98
CA ALA A 347 -21.98 25.74 4.38
C ALA A 347 -20.59 26.07 4.97
N CYS A 348 -19.53 25.48 4.41
CA CYS A 348 -18.15 25.67 4.85
C CYS A 348 -17.41 26.79 4.11
N TYR A 349 -17.71 27.00 2.83
CA TYR A 349 -17.31 28.19 2.06
C TYR A 349 -18.10 29.41 2.51
#